data_AF-X1DM85-F1
#
_entry.id   AF-X1DM85-F1
#
_cell.length_a   1.000
_cell.length_b   1.000
_cell.length_c   1.000
_cell.angle_alpha   90.00
_cell.angle_beta   90.00
_cell.angle_gamma   90.00
#
_symmetry.space_group_name_H-M   'P 1'
#
loop_
_entity.id
_entity.type
_entity.pdbx_description
1 polymer ?
#
loop_
_entity_poly.entity_id
_entity_poly.type
_entity_poly.pdbx_seq_one_letter_code
_entity_poly.pdbx_strand_id
1 'polypeptide(L)'
;FFFSALDKTNDYDFFYRQNVIKPALIGMLGAWISGGVEWNFPHHHRATSFMPVDYALTENPDGSKTIWVGEVEIRHRTKWIIGLTLYPDRSYLEATVKLFNRTPLAQSMLYWANVAVHATEDYQIIFPPGTDYATFHGKNQFSRWPVSTEVFNRVDYTEGVDISWYKNHPAPTSFFAWNCEEDFSAGYDHGKKAGVVHVADHHIAPGKKFWTWGTGSQGQTWEKILTDSDGPYIELMVGAYSDNQPDYSWLQPYEVRVVKQHWFPLREIRGVKK
;
A
#
# COMPACT_ATOMS: atom_id res chain seq x y z
N PHE A 1 11.26 -2.68 -5.19
CA PHE A 1 10.54 -3.31 -4.07
C PHE A 1 11.39 -3.25 -2.82
N PHE A 2 10.75 -3.16 -1.66
CA PHE A 2 11.34 -3.43 -0.35
C PHE A 2 10.70 -4.72 0.19
N PHE A 3 11.48 -5.77 0.45
CA PHE A 3 10.94 -7.14 0.42
C PHE A 3 10.24 -7.63 1.70
N SER A 4 10.57 -7.09 2.87
CA SER A 4 9.93 -7.50 4.13
C SER A 4 10.25 -6.49 5.25
N ALA A 5 9.44 -6.51 6.31
CA ALA A 5 9.75 -5.85 7.57
C ALA A 5 9.24 -6.69 8.73
N LEU A 6 10.12 -6.92 9.71
CA LEU A 6 9.90 -7.85 10.81
C LEU A 6 9.77 -7.10 12.13
N ASP A 7 8.69 -7.38 12.87
CA ASP A 7 8.63 -7.06 14.29
C ASP A 7 9.43 -8.13 15.05
N LYS A 8 10.60 -7.74 15.54
CA LYS A 8 11.52 -8.63 16.27
C LYS A 8 10.97 -9.09 17.62
N THR A 9 9.93 -8.44 18.15
CA THR A 9 9.41 -8.74 19.49
C THR A 9 8.46 -9.93 19.51
N ASN A 10 7.93 -10.33 18.35
CA ASN A 10 7.02 -11.46 18.18
C ASN A 10 7.29 -12.28 16.90
N ASP A 11 8.37 -11.98 16.18
CA ASP A 11 8.78 -12.66 14.94
C ASP A 11 7.69 -12.60 13.85
N TYR A 12 6.99 -11.47 13.75
CA TYR A 12 5.92 -11.26 12.77
C TYR A 12 6.37 -10.32 11.63
N ASP A 13 6.35 -10.82 10.40
CA ASP A 13 6.54 -10.01 9.20
C ASP A 13 5.31 -9.13 8.96
N PHE A 14 5.38 -7.86 9.38
CA PHE A 14 4.28 -6.90 9.24
C PHE A 14 4.14 -6.35 7.82
N PHE A 15 5.12 -6.61 6.95
CA PHE A 15 4.96 -6.61 5.50
C PHE A 15 5.16 -8.03 4.98
N TYR A 16 4.30 -8.45 4.04
CA TYR A 16 4.35 -9.76 3.41
C TYR A 16 5.76 -10.08 2.89
N ARG A 17 6.35 -11.15 3.40
CA ARG A 17 7.63 -11.64 2.92
C ARG A 17 7.39 -12.58 1.75
N GLN A 18 7.82 -12.16 0.57
CA GLN A 18 7.88 -13.01 -0.61
C GLN A 18 9.24 -13.71 -0.67
N ASN A 19 9.25 -15.04 -0.64
CA ASN A 19 10.46 -15.86 -0.68
C ASN A 19 10.89 -16.22 -2.11
N VAL A 20 10.05 -15.98 -3.12
CA VAL A 20 10.37 -16.25 -4.53
C VAL A 20 10.15 -15.05 -5.45
N ILE A 21 11.00 -14.91 -6.47
CA ILE A 21 10.83 -13.86 -7.48
C ILE A 21 10.09 -14.45 -8.68
N LYS A 22 8.77 -14.24 -8.76
CA LYS A 22 7.91 -14.70 -9.86
C LYS A 22 7.21 -13.53 -10.55
N PRO A 23 7.82 -12.95 -11.60
CA PRO A 23 7.17 -11.91 -12.37
C PRO A 23 5.93 -12.43 -13.10
N ALA A 24 4.85 -11.68 -13.04
CA ALA A 24 3.62 -11.93 -13.79
C ALA A 24 3.30 -10.74 -14.72
N LEU A 25 2.40 -10.98 -15.67
CA LEU A 25 1.91 -10.00 -16.66
C LEU A 25 1.00 -8.95 -16.00
N ILE A 26 1.54 -8.24 -15.01
CA ILE A 26 0.97 -7.10 -14.29
C ILE A 26 1.93 -5.91 -14.48
N GLY A 27 1.38 -4.69 -14.43
CA GLY A 27 2.14 -3.45 -14.60
C GLY A 27 2.49 -3.15 -16.06
N MET A 28 3.00 -1.95 -16.32
CA MET A 28 3.13 -1.43 -17.69
C MET A 28 4.10 -2.20 -18.58
N LEU A 29 5.14 -2.80 -18.00
CA LEU A 29 6.14 -3.58 -18.76
C LEU A 29 5.92 -5.09 -18.65
N GLY A 30 4.83 -5.55 -18.00
CA GLY A 30 4.48 -6.97 -17.90
C GLY A 30 5.41 -7.81 -17.03
N ALA A 31 6.22 -7.18 -16.17
CA ALA A 31 7.12 -7.86 -15.24
C ALA A 31 6.95 -7.25 -13.85
N TRP A 32 5.89 -7.66 -13.15
CA TRP A 32 5.60 -7.24 -11.77
C TRP A 32 5.63 -8.44 -10.82
N ILE A 33 6.14 -8.22 -9.61
CA ILE A 33 6.26 -9.25 -8.56
C ILE A 33 5.39 -8.85 -7.37
N SER A 34 4.91 -9.84 -6.61
CA SER A 34 4.14 -9.59 -5.39
C SER A 34 5.02 -9.45 -4.15
N GLY A 35 4.44 -8.88 -3.10
CA GLY A 35 5.02 -8.85 -1.75
C GLY A 35 5.77 -7.58 -1.40
N GLY A 36 6.10 -7.45 -0.10
CA GLY A 36 6.82 -6.32 0.44
C GLY A 36 6.13 -4.98 0.19
N VAL A 37 6.90 -3.98 -0.25
CA VAL A 37 6.42 -2.67 -0.64
C VAL A 37 6.91 -2.29 -2.03
N GLU A 38 5.97 -1.93 -2.90
CA GLU A 38 6.23 -1.29 -4.18
C GLU A 38 5.95 0.21 -4.09
N TRP A 39 6.96 1.00 -4.41
CA TRP A 39 6.86 2.46 -4.48
C TRP A 39 6.50 2.86 -5.90
N ASN A 40 5.28 3.36 -6.09
CA ASN A 40 4.74 3.64 -7.41
C ASN A 40 4.78 5.12 -7.73
N PHE A 41 5.56 5.50 -8.74
CA PHE A 41 5.62 6.86 -9.28
C PHE A 41 6.20 6.83 -10.70
N PRO A 42 5.73 7.69 -11.63
CA PRO A 42 4.58 8.60 -11.55
C PRO A 42 3.27 7.90 -11.94
N HIS A 43 3.23 6.57 -11.91
CA HIS A 43 2.09 5.74 -12.32
C HIS A 43 2.07 4.47 -11.46
N HIS A 44 0.89 3.86 -11.32
CA HIS A 44 0.69 2.61 -10.57
C HIS A 44 0.12 1.50 -11.49
N HIS A 45 0.73 0.33 -11.60
CA HIS A 45 2.05 -0.04 -11.09
C HIS A 45 3.18 0.68 -11.85
N ARG A 46 4.32 0.94 -11.20
CA ARG A 46 5.48 1.61 -11.82
C ARG A 46 6.02 0.78 -12.98
N ALA A 47 6.50 1.44 -14.04
CA ALA A 47 6.96 0.74 -15.25
C ALA A 47 8.20 -0.11 -14.96
N THR A 48 9.14 0.47 -14.24
CA THR A 48 10.43 -0.09 -13.85
C THR A 48 10.35 -0.90 -12.55
N SER A 49 9.16 -1.39 -12.17
CA SER A 49 8.94 -2.09 -10.89
C SER A 49 9.93 -3.22 -10.61
N PHE A 50 10.26 -4.00 -11.64
CA PHE A 50 11.25 -5.09 -11.59
C PHE A 50 12.62 -4.73 -12.17
N MET A 51 12.94 -3.43 -12.31
CA MET A 51 14.26 -2.97 -12.74
C MET A 51 15.11 -2.52 -11.53
N PRO A 52 16.45 -2.60 -11.64
CA PRO A 52 17.35 -2.02 -10.65
C PRO A 52 17.12 -0.51 -10.47
N VAL A 53 17.39 -0.03 -9.27
CA VAL A 53 17.36 1.39 -8.91
C VAL A 53 18.66 1.76 -8.20
N ASP A 54 19.00 3.05 -8.18
CA ASP A 54 20.15 3.54 -7.44
C ASP A 54 19.85 3.52 -5.94
N TYR A 55 20.90 3.41 -5.11
CA TYR A 55 20.78 3.50 -3.67
C TYR A 55 21.94 4.25 -3.01
N ALA A 56 21.70 4.75 -1.80
CA ALA A 56 22.72 5.32 -0.93
C ALA A 56 22.39 5.02 0.54
N LEU A 57 23.42 4.82 1.37
CA LEU A 57 23.28 4.63 2.81
C LEU A 57 23.70 5.90 3.53
N THR A 58 22.99 6.25 4.60
CA THR A 58 23.29 7.43 5.43
C THR A 58 23.19 7.06 6.90
N GLU A 59 24.22 7.46 7.66
CA GLU A 59 24.19 7.48 9.12
C GLU A 59 23.87 8.90 9.57
N ASN A 60 22.83 9.06 10.38
CA ASN A 60 22.35 10.37 10.81
C ASN A 60 22.96 10.75 12.17
N PRO A 61 23.07 12.07 12.47
CA PRO A 61 23.64 12.53 13.74
C PRO A 61 22.92 12.04 15.00
N ASP A 62 21.64 11.67 14.89
CA ASP A 62 20.82 11.12 15.98
C ASP A 62 20.97 9.59 16.16
N GLY A 63 21.88 8.96 15.41
CA GLY A 63 22.13 7.52 15.43
C GLY A 63 21.20 6.70 14.55
N SER A 64 20.19 7.32 13.91
CA SER A 64 19.34 6.63 12.93
C SER A 64 20.10 6.30 11.65
N LYS A 65 19.63 5.28 10.93
CA LYS A 65 20.20 4.87 9.64
C LYS A 65 19.14 4.94 8.57
N THR A 66 19.50 5.50 7.41
CA THR A 66 18.60 5.63 6.26
C THR A 66 19.20 4.91 5.05
N ILE A 67 18.39 4.09 4.38
CA ILE A 67 18.64 3.68 3.00
C ILE A 67 17.79 4.54 2.06
N TRP A 68 18.45 5.24 1.15
CA TRP A 68 17.82 5.95 0.06
C TRP A 68 17.80 5.06 -1.17
N VAL A 69 16.66 4.96 -1.83
CA VAL A 69 16.50 4.29 -3.13
C VAL A 69 15.78 5.22 -4.09
N GLY A 70 16.09 5.18 -5.38
CA GLY A 70 15.44 6.06 -6.34
C GLY A 70 15.93 5.88 -7.77
N GLU A 71 15.23 6.53 -8.69
CA GLU A 71 15.63 6.57 -10.09
C GLU A 71 15.15 7.87 -10.76
N VAL A 72 15.71 8.16 -11.94
CA VAL A 72 15.09 9.08 -12.90
C VAL A 72 14.30 8.24 -13.89
N GLU A 73 12.97 8.34 -13.87
CA GLU A 73 12.15 7.51 -14.75
C GLU A 73 12.19 8.01 -16.20
N ILE A 74 12.02 7.08 -17.13
CA ILE A 74 12.37 7.31 -18.54
C ILE A 74 11.27 8.06 -19.30
N ARG A 75 10.01 7.98 -18.84
CA ARG A 75 8.84 8.40 -19.61
C ARG A 75 8.60 9.91 -19.52
N HIS A 76 8.59 10.47 -18.31
CA HIS A 76 8.40 11.90 -18.06
C HIS A 76 9.69 12.61 -17.64
N ARG A 77 10.81 11.88 -17.50
CA ARG A 77 12.10 12.38 -16.97
C ARG A 77 11.99 12.98 -15.57
N THR A 78 10.93 12.61 -14.84
CA THR A 78 10.76 12.90 -13.42
C THR A 78 11.67 12.00 -12.59
N LYS A 79 11.89 12.39 -11.33
CA LYS A 79 12.72 11.62 -10.40
C LYS A 79 11.93 11.33 -9.15
N TRP A 80 12.14 10.17 -8.56
CA TRP A 80 11.64 9.85 -7.22
C TRP A 80 12.79 9.33 -6.36
N ILE A 81 12.69 9.59 -5.05
CA ILE A 81 13.59 9.07 -4.03
C ILE A 81 12.74 8.66 -2.82
N ILE A 82 12.97 7.47 -2.29
CA ILE A 82 12.42 7.01 -1.01
C ILE A 82 13.57 6.82 -0.02
N GLY A 83 13.50 7.47 1.12
CA GLY A 83 14.38 7.24 2.26
C GLY A 83 13.68 6.40 3.30
N LEU A 84 14.17 5.20 3.56
CA LEU A 84 13.67 4.30 4.61
C LEU A 84 14.59 4.43 5.82
N THR A 85 14.06 4.95 6.92
CA THR A 85 14.84 5.27 8.13
C THR A 85 14.39 4.44 9.32
N LEU A 86 15.38 3.85 10.00
CA LEU A 86 15.21 3.21 11.31
C LEU A 86 15.91 4.06 12.38
N TYR A 87 15.19 4.35 13.45
CA TYR A 87 15.67 5.15 14.57
C TYR A 87 16.01 4.26 15.77
N PRO A 88 17.04 4.63 16.57
CA PRO A 88 17.18 4.10 17.91
C PRO A 88 15.91 4.34 18.73
N ASP A 89 15.55 3.37 19.57
CA ASP A 89 14.45 3.46 20.54
C ASP A 89 13.05 3.77 19.96
N ARG A 90 12.85 3.54 18.65
CA ARG A 90 11.53 3.63 18.00
C ARG A 90 11.15 2.31 17.35
N SER A 91 9.87 1.99 17.35
CA SER A 91 9.31 0.75 16.81
C SER A 91 8.75 0.88 15.38
N TYR A 92 8.95 2.01 14.71
CA TYR A 92 8.39 2.25 13.38
C TYR A 92 9.46 2.36 12.29
N LEU A 93 9.02 2.11 11.06
CA LEU A 93 9.75 2.46 9.84
C LEU A 93 9.24 3.81 9.31
N GLU A 94 10.12 4.81 9.17
CA GLU A 94 9.78 6.05 8.46
C GLU A 94 10.15 5.92 6.99
N ALA A 95 9.21 6.23 6.09
CA ALA A 95 9.46 6.45 4.68
C ALA A 95 9.35 7.94 4.36
N THR A 96 10.46 8.58 3.98
CA THR A 96 10.49 9.92 3.40
C THR A 96 10.44 9.78 1.88
N VAL A 97 9.35 10.21 1.27
CA VAL A 97 9.11 10.17 -0.17
C VAL A 97 9.40 11.54 -0.75
N LYS A 98 10.23 11.61 -1.79
CA LYS A 98 10.53 12.85 -2.51
C LYS A 98 10.27 12.65 -4.00
N LEU A 99 9.36 13.45 -4.54
CA LEU A 99 8.91 13.40 -5.93
C LEU A 99 9.33 14.69 -6.63
N PHE A 100 10.08 14.57 -7.72
CA PHE A 100 10.72 15.69 -8.40
C PHE A 100 10.24 15.77 -9.85
N ASN A 101 9.69 16.92 -10.24
CA ASN A 101 9.64 17.28 -11.64
C ASN A 101 10.92 18.04 -11.99
N ARG A 102 11.74 17.47 -12.86
CA ARG A 102 13.03 18.05 -13.27
C ARG A 102 12.96 18.77 -14.61
N THR A 103 11.75 18.94 -15.14
CA THR A 103 11.50 19.43 -16.50
C THR A 103 10.86 20.83 -16.47
N PRO A 104 10.96 21.61 -17.56
CA PRO A 104 10.31 22.92 -17.67
C PRO A 104 8.79 22.84 -17.91
N LEU A 105 8.21 21.63 -17.96
CA LEU A 105 6.79 21.41 -18.24
C LEU A 105 6.11 20.78 -17.03
N ALA A 106 4.84 21.11 -16.80
CA ALA A 106 4.04 20.40 -15.81
C ALA A 106 3.91 18.91 -16.20
N GLN A 107 4.01 18.02 -15.22
CA GLN A 107 3.91 16.58 -15.42
C GLN A 107 2.75 16.02 -14.57
N SER A 108 1.93 15.15 -15.16
CA SER A 108 0.96 14.38 -14.39
C SER A 108 1.68 13.37 -13.51
N MET A 109 1.21 13.17 -12.28
CA MET A 109 1.76 12.18 -11.37
C MET A 109 0.68 11.44 -10.61
N LEU A 110 1.03 10.21 -10.23
CA LEU A 110 0.32 9.41 -9.27
C LEU A 110 1.35 8.76 -8.35
N TYR A 111 1.14 8.86 -7.03
CA TYR A 111 1.97 8.20 -6.04
C TYR A 111 1.16 7.30 -5.13
N TRP A 112 1.57 6.04 -5.05
CA TRP A 112 1.05 5.07 -4.08
C TRP A 112 2.19 4.19 -3.55
N ALA A 113 2.25 4.01 -2.24
CA ALA A 113 2.96 2.88 -1.66
C ALA A 113 2.01 1.68 -1.66
N ASN A 114 2.34 0.66 -2.44
CA ASN A 114 1.61 -0.60 -2.46
C ASN A 114 2.28 -1.56 -1.48
N VAL A 115 1.71 -1.66 -0.28
CA VAL A 115 2.23 -2.52 0.80
C VAL A 115 1.44 -3.82 0.82
N ALA A 116 2.13 -4.94 0.69
CA ALA A 116 1.52 -6.25 0.85
C ALA A 116 1.59 -6.70 2.32
N VAL A 117 0.53 -7.36 2.78
CA VAL A 117 0.43 -8.05 4.08
C VAL A 117 -0.10 -9.46 3.87
N HIS A 118 0.33 -10.43 4.69
CA HIS A 118 -0.22 -11.78 4.62
C HIS A 118 -1.72 -11.75 4.89
N ALA A 119 -2.49 -12.47 4.08
CA ALA A 119 -3.92 -12.60 4.24
C ALA A 119 -4.25 -13.96 4.88
N THR A 120 -5.11 -13.93 5.87
CA THR A 120 -5.66 -15.11 6.55
C THR A 120 -7.15 -14.91 6.73
N GLU A 121 -7.91 -15.97 7.03
CA GLU A 121 -9.35 -15.86 7.31
C GLU A 121 -9.65 -14.93 8.51
N ASP A 122 -8.64 -14.70 9.36
CA ASP A 122 -8.68 -13.84 10.54
C ASP A 122 -8.07 -12.45 10.28
N TYR A 123 -7.74 -12.12 9.03
CA TYR A 123 -7.19 -10.81 8.66
C TYR A 123 -8.30 -9.78 8.45
N GLN A 124 -8.21 -8.69 9.19
CA GLN A 124 -9.14 -7.57 9.12
C GLN A 124 -8.42 -6.32 8.62
N ILE A 125 -8.99 -5.68 7.61
CA ILE A 125 -8.63 -4.35 7.13
C ILE A 125 -9.33 -3.31 8.02
N ILE A 126 -8.59 -2.29 8.43
CA ILE A 126 -9.09 -1.24 9.31
C ILE A 126 -8.89 0.10 8.61
N PHE A 127 -9.93 0.58 7.93
CA PHE A 127 -10.02 2.00 7.66
C PHE A 127 -10.44 2.75 8.93
N PRO A 128 -10.10 4.04 9.04
CA PRO A 128 -10.48 4.84 10.20
C PRO A 128 -11.98 4.82 10.48
N PRO A 129 -12.39 4.95 11.76
CA PRO A 129 -13.79 4.93 12.16
C PRO A 129 -14.68 5.95 11.46
N GLY A 130 -14.15 7.10 11.01
CA GLY A 130 -14.87 8.10 10.23
C GLY A 130 -15.13 7.72 8.77
N THR A 131 -14.71 6.53 8.33
CA THR A 131 -14.95 6.05 6.96
C THR A 131 -16.34 5.44 6.85
N ASP A 132 -17.31 6.21 6.35
CA ASP A 132 -18.68 5.72 6.11
C ASP A 132 -18.82 4.94 4.81
N TYR A 133 -18.00 5.27 3.81
CA TYR A 133 -18.07 4.71 2.48
C TYR A 133 -16.69 4.33 1.96
N ALA A 134 -16.67 3.30 1.12
CA ALA A 134 -15.57 2.99 0.25
C ALA A 134 -15.98 3.12 -1.22
N THR A 135 -15.02 3.47 -2.07
CA THR A 135 -15.23 3.58 -3.52
C THR A 135 -14.43 2.54 -4.28
N PHE A 136 -14.84 2.26 -5.53
CA PHE A 136 -14.03 1.50 -6.48
C PHE A 136 -13.05 2.41 -7.23
N HIS A 137 -12.26 1.83 -8.13
CA HIS A 137 -11.42 2.58 -9.06
C HIS A 137 -12.25 3.58 -9.88
N GLY A 138 -11.77 4.82 -9.97
CA GLY A 138 -12.43 5.92 -10.67
C GLY A 138 -13.69 6.44 -9.98
N LYS A 139 -13.94 6.08 -8.72
CA LYS A 139 -15.09 6.54 -7.90
C LYS A 139 -16.45 6.33 -8.60
N ASN A 140 -16.57 5.30 -9.43
CA ASN A 140 -17.79 5.02 -10.19
C ASN A 140 -18.79 4.11 -9.46
N GLN A 141 -18.38 3.53 -8.32
CA GLN A 141 -19.17 2.67 -7.47
C GLN A 141 -18.83 2.99 -6.02
N PHE A 142 -19.85 2.95 -5.16
CA PHE A 142 -19.77 3.24 -3.73
C PHE A 142 -20.34 2.05 -2.96
N SER A 143 -19.76 1.76 -1.80
CA SER A 143 -20.20 0.72 -0.88
C SER A 143 -20.08 1.23 0.54
N ARG A 144 -21.03 0.89 1.41
CA ARG A 144 -20.95 1.23 2.83
C ARG A 144 -19.79 0.51 3.50
N TRP A 145 -19.10 1.20 4.38
CA TRP A 145 -17.98 0.65 5.15
C TRP A 145 -18.32 0.61 6.65
N PRO A 146 -17.94 -0.46 7.39
CA PRO A 146 -17.37 -1.73 6.90
C PRO A 146 -18.44 -2.75 6.47
N VAL A 147 -19.73 -2.51 6.74
CA VAL A 147 -20.81 -3.42 6.35
C VAL A 147 -21.45 -2.93 5.07
N SER A 148 -21.14 -3.61 3.96
CA SER A 148 -21.70 -3.33 2.65
C SER A 148 -23.12 -3.87 2.55
N THR A 149 -23.97 -3.11 1.85
CA THR A 149 -25.35 -3.51 1.47
C THR A 149 -25.57 -3.36 -0.03
N GLU A 150 -24.48 -3.22 -0.79
CA GLU A 150 -24.51 -2.90 -2.22
C GLU A 150 -24.03 -4.09 -3.07
N VAL A 151 -24.46 -4.12 -4.33
CA VAL A 151 -23.71 -4.85 -5.35
C VAL A 151 -22.51 -4.00 -5.72
N PHE A 152 -21.30 -4.46 -5.40
CA PHE A 152 -20.06 -3.71 -5.59
C PHE A 152 -19.03 -4.55 -6.35
N ASN A 153 -18.50 -3.98 -7.44
CA ASN A 153 -17.60 -4.65 -8.37
C ASN A 153 -18.11 -6.04 -8.80
N ARG A 154 -19.41 -6.12 -9.14
CA ARG A 154 -20.11 -7.35 -9.56
C ARG A 154 -20.23 -8.44 -8.49
N VAL A 155 -19.88 -8.15 -7.24
CA VAL A 155 -20.13 -9.02 -6.09
C VAL A 155 -21.36 -8.52 -5.35
N ASP A 156 -22.27 -9.42 -5.01
CA ASP A 156 -23.48 -9.11 -4.26
C ASP A 156 -23.20 -9.15 -2.75
N TYR A 157 -23.26 -7.99 -2.09
CA TYR A 157 -23.15 -7.85 -0.64
C TYR A 157 -24.47 -7.38 0.00
N THR A 158 -25.61 -7.48 -0.71
CA THR A 158 -26.89 -6.88 -0.26
C THR A 158 -27.45 -7.44 1.05
N GLU A 159 -27.03 -8.63 1.45
CA GLU A 159 -27.39 -9.27 2.73
C GLU A 159 -26.67 -8.68 3.96
N GLY A 160 -25.85 -7.63 3.81
CA GLY A 160 -25.13 -7.01 4.92
C GLY A 160 -23.83 -7.76 5.23
N VAL A 161 -22.81 -7.56 4.40
CA VAL A 161 -21.52 -8.25 4.53
C VAL A 161 -20.47 -7.32 5.10
N ASP A 162 -19.80 -7.73 6.18
CA ASP A 162 -18.64 -7.02 6.73
C ASP A 162 -17.43 -7.17 5.78
N ILE A 163 -17.28 -6.22 4.88
CA ILE A 163 -16.20 -6.13 3.87
C ILE A 163 -14.87 -5.67 4.48
N SER A 164 -14.75 -5.55 5.81
CA SER A 164 -13.46 -5.39 6.48
C SER A 164 -12.67 -6.69 6.60
N TRP A 165 -13.28 -7.86 6.39
CA TRP A 165 -12.62 -9.16 6.52
C TRP A 165 -12.17 -9.72 5.18
N TYR A 166 -10.90 -10.14 5.09
CA TYR A 166 -10.34 -10.79 3.90
C TYR A 166 -11.24 -11.91 3.35
N LYS A 167 -11.70 -12.79 4.25
CA LYS A 167 -12.51 -13.97 3.88
C LYS A 167 -13.81 -13.65 3.16
N ASN A 168 -14.32 -12.43 3.30
CA ASN A 168 -15.59 -12.00 2.72
C ASN A 168 -15.47 -11.50 1.28
N HIS A 169 -14.30 -11.60 0.66
CA HIS A 169 -14.09 -11.21 -0.73
C HIS A 169 -13.91 -12.43 -1.64
N PRO A 170 -14.97 -12.91 -2.33
CA PRO A 170 -14.88 -14.10 -3.16
C PRO A 170 -14.18 -13.86 -4.52
N ALA A 171 -13.96 -12.61 -4.90
CA ALA A 171 -13.40 -12.22 -6.20
C ALA A 171 -12.44 -11.02 -6.06
N PRO A 172 -11.58 -10.76 -7.07
CA PRO A 172 -10.67 -9.63 -7.03
C PRO A 172 -11.39 -8.30 -6.88
N THR A 173 -11.02 -7.50 -5.89
CA THR A 173 -11.72 -6.23 -5.59
C THR A 173 -10.85 -5.23 -4.86
N SER A 174 -11.15 -3.94 -5.09
CA SER A 174 -10.48 -2.79 -4.47
C SER A 174 -11.50 -1.98 -3.69
N PHE A 175 -11.09 -1.45 -2.55
CA PHE A 175 -11.85 -0.47 -1.80
C PHE A 175 -10.93 0.69 -1.44
N PHE A 176 -11.39 1.91 -1.68
CA PHE A 176 -10.72 3.15 -1.32
C PHE A 176 -11.57 3.86 -0.27
N ALA A 177 -11.01 4.17 0.90
CA ALA A 177 -11.73 4.95 1.91
C ALA A 177 -12.14 6.30 1.31
N TRP A 178 -13.42 6.63 1.39
CA TRP A 178 -13.98 7.85 0.82
C TRP A 178 -14.13 8.92 1.89
N ASN A 179 -13.67 10.14 1.60
CA ASN A 179 -13.73 11.30 2.51
C ASN A 179 -13.22 11.02 3.94
N CYS A 180 -12.19 10.18 4.07
CA CYS A 180 -11.58 9.90 5.37
C CYS A 180 -10.62 11.04 5.76
N GLU A 181 -10.87 11.65 6.93
CA GLU A 181 -10.12 12.78 7.48
C GLU A 181 -9.13 12.37 8.59
N GLU A 182 -9.01 11.09 8.91
CA GLU A 182 -8.02 10.61 9.87
C GLU A 182 -6.70 10.21 9.21
N ASP A 183 -5.63 10.28 10.00
CA ASP A 183 -4.24 10.14 9.55
C ASP A 183 -3.75 8.68 9.41
N PHE A 184 -4.62 7.68 9.59
CA PHE A 184 -4.18 6.28 9.67
C PHE A 184 -4.97 5.30 8.81
N SER A 185 -4.39 4.12 8.57
CA SER A 185 -5.10 2.92 8.10
C SER A 185 -4.31 1.71 8.54
N ALA A 186 -4.97 0.60 8.85
CA ALA A 186 -4.30 -0.57 9.40
C ALA A 186 -4.80 -1.88 8.80
N GLY A 187 -4.05 -2.94 9.06
CA GLY A 187 -4.48 -4.32 8.91
C GLY A 187 -4.05 -5.10 10.15
N TYR A 188 -4.90 -6.04 10.56
CA TYR A 188 -4.66 -6.83 11.76
C TYR A 188 -5.06 -8.27 11.54
N ASP A 189 -4.13 -9.19 11.79
CA ASP A 189 -4.39 -10.62 11.83
C ASP A 189 -4.77 -11.00 13.27
N HIS A 190 -6.04 -11.33 13.48
CA HIS A 190 -6.55 -11.72 14.80
C HIS A 190 -6.03 -13.09 15.25
N GLY A 191 -5.74 -14.00 14.31
CA GLY A 191 -5.18 -15.31 14.57
C GLY A 191 -3.71 -15.24 15.03
N LYS A 192 -2.95 -14.28 14.51
CA LYS A 192 -1.57 -13.98 14.91
C LYS A 192 -1.45 -12.93 16.00
N LYS A 193 -2.54 -12.19 16.30
CA LYS A 193 -2.58 -11.05 17.21
C LYS A 193 -1.54 -9.97 16.87
N ALA A 194 -1.29 -9.80 15.58
CA ALA A 194 -0.27 -8.91 15.04
C ALA A 194 -0.78 -8.21 13.77
N GLY A 195 -0.13 -7.13 13.37
CA GLY A 195 -0.53 -6.39 12.18
C GLY A 195 0.36 -5.20 11.90
N VAL A 196 -0.17 -4.25 11.14
CA VAL A 196 0.52 -3.01 10.78
C VAL A 196 -0.46 -1.84 10.77
N VAL A 197 -0.01 -0.68 11.22
CA VAL A 197 -0.69 0.60 11.00
C VAL A 197 0.23 1.54 10.23
N HIS A 198 -0.34 2.15 9.20
CA HIS A 198 0.21 3.30 8.51
C HIS A 198 -0.30 4.57 9.17
N VAL A 199 0.57 5.56 9.34
CA VAL A 199 0.22 6.92 9.77
C VAL A 199 0.90 7.95 8.87
N ALA A 200 0.14 8.93 8.38
CA ALA A 200 0.62 10.10 7.64
C ALA A 200 -0.41 11.23 7.68
N ASP A 201 0.03 12.48 7.51
CA ASP A 201 -0.85 13.66 7.42
C ASP A 201 -1.83 13.51 6.24
N HIS A 202 -3.12 13.37 6.53
CA HIS A 202 -4.15 13.14 5.52
C HIS A 202 -4.30 14.30 4.51
N HIS A 203 -3.87 15.53 4.84
CA HIS A 203 -3.90 16.64 3.88
C HIS A 203 -2.89 16.43 2.73
N ILE A 204 -1.85 15.63 2.97
CA ILE A 204 -0.83 15.28 1.97
C ILE A 204 -1.05 13.85 1.46
N ALA A 205 -1.37 12.92 2.36
CA ALA A 205 -1.55 11.50 2.11
C ALA A 205 -3.00 11.02 2.40
N PRO A 206 -4.00 11.51 1.64
CA PRO A 206 -5.40 11.16 1.91
C PRO A 206 -5.72 9.70 1.56
N GLY A 207 -5.01 9.13 0.57
CA GLY A 207 -5.35 7.83 0.00
C GLY A 207 -5.14 6.66 0.96
N LYS A 208 -6.22 5.92 1.20
CA LYS A 208 -6.24 4.66 1.96
C LYS A 208 -7.01 3.66 1.14
N LYS A 209 -6.37 2.57 0.74
CA LYS A 209 -6.94 1.57 -0.15
C LYS A 209 -6.57 0.19 0.35
N PHE A 210 -7.42 -0.80 0.10
CA PHE A 210 -6.92 -2.15 -0.05
C PHE A 210 -7.32 -2.78 -1.38
N TRP A 211 -6.48 -3.71 -1.85
CA TRP A 211 -6.76 -4.62 -2.96
C TRP A 211 -6.54 -6.06 -2.52
N THR A 212 -7.38 -6.95 -3.03
CA THR A 212 -7.20 -8.39 -2.85
C THR A 212 -7.61 -9.13 -4.11
N TRP A 213 -6.97 -10.28 -4.36
CA TRP A 213 -7.42 -11.23 -5.37
C TRP A 213 -8.66 -12.03 -4.93
N GLY A 214 -9.04 -11.92 -3.65
CA GLY A 214 -10.14 -12.66 -3.04
C GLY A 214 -9.79 -14.10 -2.70
N THR A 215 -10.76 -14.82 -2.12
CA THR A 215 -10.64 -16.21 -1.65
C THR A 215 -11.10 -17.25 -2.68
N GLY A 216 -11.78 -16.79 -3.74
CA GLY A 216 -12.30 -17.66 -4.80
C GLY A 216 -11.21 -18.20 -5.74
N SER A 217 -11.65 -18.95 -6.75
CA SER A 217 -10.78 -19.65 -7.70
C SER A 217 -9.79 -18.73 -8.43
N GLN A 218 -10.19 -17.49 -8.74
CA GLN A 218 -9.29 -16.50 -9.35
C GLN A 218 -8.15 -16.12 -8.39
N GLY A 219 -8.46 -15.90 -7.11
CA GLY A 219 -7.46 -15.59 -6.09
C GLY A 219 -6.47 -16.73 -5.87
N GLN A 220 -6.97 -17.95 -5.74
CA GLN A 220 -6.15 -19.16 -5.64
C GLN A 220 -5.25 -19.38 -6.87
N THR A 221 -5.68 -18.93 -8.05
CA THR A 221 -4.87 -19.00 -9.27
C THR A 221 -3.74 -17.97 -9.22
N TRP A 222 -4.04 -16.72 -8.83
CA TRP A 222 -3.04 -15.67 -8.70
C TRP A 222 -2.00 -15.96 -7.61
N GLU A 223 -2.40 -16.57 -6.50
CA GLU A 223 -1.49 -17.06 -5.47
C GLU A 223 -0.41 -17.98 -6.07
N LYS A 224 -0.80 -19.00 -6.83
CA LYS A 224 0.13 -19.94 -7.49
C LYS A 224 0.99 -19.30 -8.56
N ILE A 225 0.51 -18.24 -9.22
CA ILE A 225 1.27 -17.48 -10.20
C ILE A 225 2.37 -16.66 -9.52
N LEU A 226 2.06 -16.07 -8.35
CA LEU A 226 2.88 -15.03 -7.74
C LEU A 226 3.78 -15.51 -6.60
N THR A 227 3.52 -16.68 -6.02
CA THR A 227 4.37 -17.35 -5.02
C THR A 227 4.35 -18.87 -5.22
N ASP A 228 5.21 -19.57 -4.50
CA ASP A 228 5.22 -21.03 -4.43
C ASP A 228 4.55 -21.53 -3.13
N SER A 229 4.77 -20.86 -2.00
CA SER A 229 4.31 -21.33 -0.68
C SER A 229 3.93 -20.25 0.33
N ASP A 230 4.05 -18.96 0.00
CA ASP A 230 3.88 -17.87 0.98
C ASP A 230 2.41 -17.49 1.23
N GLY A 231 1.49 -18.07 0.45
CA GLY A 231 0.06 -17.92 0.62
C GLY A 231 -0.53 -16.62 0.03
N PRO A 232 -1.80 -16.33 0.31
CA PRO A 232 -2.46 -15.13 -0.17
C PRO A 232 -1.98 -13.87 0.57
N TYR A 233 -2.20 -12.72 -0.06
CA TYR A 233 -1.90 -11.41 0.50
C TYR A 233 -3.02 -10.40 0.20
N ILE A 234 -3.03 -9.33 0.99
CA ILE A 234 -3.78 -8.10 0.72
C ILE A 234 -2.76 -6.99 0.44
N GLU A 235 -3.08 -6.12 -0.50
CA GLU A 235 -2.36 -4.86 -0.68
C GLU A 235 -3.03 -3.78 0.17
N LEU A 236 -2.42 -3.34 1.27
CA LEU A 236 -2.81 -2.18 2.07
C LEU A 236 -2.10 -0.94 1.54
N MET A 237 -2.71 -0.28 0.56
CA MET A 237 -2.05 0.77 -0.20
C MET A 237 -2.37 2.15 0.36
N VAL A 238 -1.38 3.04 0.30
CA VAL A 238 -1.50 4.42 0.77
C VAL A 238 -1.02 5.40 -0.28
N GLY A 239 -1.80 6.45 -0.51
CA GLY A 239 -1.65 7.39 -1.62
C GLY A 239 -1.39 8.81 -1.13
N ALA A 240 -0.54 9.55 -1.85
CA ALA A 240 -0.32 10.97 -1.60
C ALA A 240 -0.75 11.84 -2.78
N TYR A 241 -1.30 13.01 -2.47
CA TYR A 241 -1.86 13.98 -3.42
C TYR A 241 -3.06 13.46 -4.24
N SER A 242 -3.58 12.29 -3.88
CA SER A 242 -4.72 11.63 -4.51
C SER A 242 -5.23 10.54 -3.56
N ASP A 243 -6.55 10.35 -3.53
CA ASP A 243 -7.24 9.36 -2.70
C ASP A 243 -7.77 8.15 -3.50
N ASN A 244 -7.64 8.14 -4.84
CA ASN A 244 -8.17 7.06 -5.68
C ASN A 244 -7.23 6.71 -6.86
N GLN A 245 -7.59 5.68 -7.62
CA GLN A 245 -6.87 5.25 -8.83
C GLN A 245 -7.86 4.94 -9.97
N PRO A 246 -7.59 5.35 -11.22
CA PRO A 246 -6.64 6.40 -11.58
C PRO A 246 -7.23 7.78 -11.19
N ASP A 247 -6.54 8.53 -10.34
CA ASP A 247 -6.87 9.93 -10.05
C ASP A 247 -5.54 10.70 -9.96
N TYR A 248 -5.13 11.32 -11.08
CA TYR A 248 -3.81 11.90 -11.25
C TYR A 248 -3.77 13.32 -10.72
N SER A 249 -2.69 13.61 -10.00
CA SER A 249 -2.30 14.94 -9.59
C SER A 249 -1.28 15.54 -10.56
N TRP A 250 -0.82 16.77 -10.29
CA TRP A 250 0.16 17.47 -11.11
C TRP A 250 1.39 17.86 -10.31
N LEU A 251 2.57 17.79 -10.93
CA LEU A 251 3.81 18.44 -10.46
C LEU A 251 4.17 19.58 -11.41
N GLN A 252 4.33 20.78 -10.84
CA GLN A 252 4.76 21.97 -11.57
C GLN A 252 6.23 21.88 -12.00
N PRO A 253 6.66 22.67 -13.01
CA PRO A 253 8.05 22.71 -13.42
C PRO A 253 9.00 22.92 -12.22
N TYR A 254 10.03 22.08 -12.11
CA TYR A 254 11.04 22.14 -11.05
C TYR A 254 10.53 21.95 -9.61
N GLU A 255 9.26 21.54 -9.45
CA GLU A 255 8.66 21.28 -8.14
C GLU A 255 9.27 20.02 -7.49
N VAL A 256 9.44 20.09 -6.17
CA VAL A 256 9.73 18.94 -5.32
C VAL A 256 8.62 18.82 -4.29
N ARG A 257 7.95 17.67 -4.28
CA ARG A 257 6.98 17.30 -3.25
C ARG A 257 7.57 16.29 -2.30
N VAL A 258 7.29 16.45 -1.02
CA VAL A 258 7.80 15.59 0.05
C VAL A 258 6.65 15.14 0.92
N VAL A 259 6.55 13.84 1.17
CA VAL A 259 5.61 13.27 2.14
C VAL A 259 6.35 12.30 3.04
N LYS A 260 6.00 12.29 4.33
CA LYS A 260 6.48 11.31 5.30
C LYS A 260 5.35 10.34 5.63
N GLN A 261 5.71 9.06 5.69
CA GLN A 261 4.81 7.98 6.07
C GLN A 261 5.48 7.14 7.14
N HIS A 262 4.71 6.69 8.12
CA HIS A 262 5.20 5.88 9.23
C HIS A 262 4.46 4.56 9.27
N TRP A 263 5.20 3.47 9.43
CA TRP A 263 4.64 2.12 9.53
C TRP A 263 5.02 1.52 10.87
N PHE A 264 4.03 1.22 11.70
CA PHE A 264 4.20 0.62 13.01
C PHE A 264 3.68 -0.81 12.99
N PRO A 265 4.44 -1.80 13.47
CA PRO A 265 3.88 -3.11 13.76
C PRO A 265 2.90 -2.99 14.93
N LEU A 266 1.81 -3.75 14.85
CA LEU A 266 0.80 -3.85 15.89
C LEU A 266 0.93 -5.20 16.59
N ARG A 267 0.68 -5.22 17.91
CA ARG A 267 0.69 -6.44 18.71
C ARG A 267 -0.35 -6.37 19.81
N GLU A 268 -1.15 -7.43 19.95
CA GLU A 268 -2.09 -7.66 21.07
C GLU A 268 -3.17 -6.58 21.34
N ILE A 269 -3.26 -5.55 20.49
CA ILE A 269 -4.23 -4.45 20.64
C ILE A 269 -5.61 -4.72 20.00
N ARG A 270 -5.77 -5.83 19.26
CA ARG A 270 -7.04 -6.27 18.62
C ARG A 270 -7.61 -5.29 17.58
N GLY A 271 -6.77 -4.42 17.04
CA GLY A 271 -7.13 -3.41 16.06
C GLY A 271 -6.72 -2.00 16.49
N VAL A 272 -7.06 -1.00 15.68
CA VAL A 272 -6.75 0.41 15.92
C VAL A 272 -8.06 1.20 15.94
N LYS A 273 -8.22 2.08 16.93
CA LYS A 273 -9.31 3.05 17.05
C LYS A 273 -8.69 4.38 17.49
N LYS A 274 -9.36 5.50 17.19
CA LYS A 274 -8.96 6.82 17.67
C LYS A 274 -9.10 6.91 19.19
#